data_AF-Q1GIJ3-F1
#
_entry.id   AF-Q1GIJ3-F1
#
_cell.length_a   1.000
_cell.length_b   1.000
_cell.length_c   1.000
_cell.angle_alpha   90.00
_cell.angle_beta   90.00
_cell.angle_gamma   90.00
#
_symmetry.space_group_name_H-M   'P 1'
#
loop_
_entity.id
_entity.type
_entity.pdbx_description
1 polymer ?
#
loop_
_entity_poly.entity_id
_entity_poly.type
_entity_poly.pdbx_seq_one_letter_code
_entity_poly.pdbx_strand_id
1 'polypeptide(L)'
;MRLPSMANQRTYLHTLIRGLVVRHFPGKQNCAAREIAEFWAGHALEDSEVDFGGFSRKMNGSRAFDVYDLFALIQITGDKRPIAAFGDVQEGNVPPSIPMPVLAARAAKESGEAVSAAIEGGDLGEIAMEAGEAEAAHREIRENAEAAIRASSGGVTPIRKA
;
A
#
# COMPACT_ATOMS: atom_id res chain seq x y z
N MET A 1 17.65 -16.23 -10.26
CA MET A 1 16.83 -16.16 -9.03
C MET A 1 15.39 -16.47 -9.43
N ARG A 2 14.77 -17.55 -8.93
CA ARG A 2 13.37 -17.90 -9.26
C ARG A 2 12.45 -17.07 -8.37
N LEU A 3 11.53 -16.33 -8.98
CA LEU A 3 10.48 -15.59 -8.24
C LEU A 3 9.65 -16.58 -7.41
N PRO A 4 9.31 -16.27 -6.14
CA PRO A 4 8.30 -17.03 -5.43
C PRO A 4 6.99 -16.90 -6.21
N SER A 5 6.37 -18.03 -6.55
CA SER A 5 5.09 -18.02 -7.23
C SER A 5 4.03 -17.32 -6.36
N MET A 6 2.97 -16.78 -6.97
CA MET A 6 1.82 -16.21 -6.25
C MET A 6 1.22 -17.19 -5.22
N ALA A 7 1.34 -18.51 -5.48
CA ALA A 7 0.96 -19.56 -4.54
C ALA A 7 1.85 -19.60 -3.28
N ASN A 8 3.15 -19.32 -3.41
CA ASN A 8 4.07 -19.23 -2.28
C ASN A 8 3.75 -18.02 -1.40
N GLN A 9 3.38 -16.89 -1.99
CA GLN A 9 3.02 -15.68 -1.24
C GLN A 9 1.74 -15.87 -0.40
N ARG A 10 0.70 -16.48 -0.98
CA ARG A 10 -0.54 -16.78 -0.24
C ARG A 10 -0.32 -17.77 0.89
N THR A 11 0.47 -18.82 0.63
CA THR A 11 0.84 -19.80 1.66
C THR A 11 1.63 -19.14 2.79
N TYR A 12 2.57 -18.26 2.46
CA TYR A 12 3.38 -17.53 3.42
C TYR A 12 2.56 -16.57 4.30
N LEU A 13 1.70 -15.76 3.68
CA LEU A 13 0.77 -14.87 4.40
C LEU A 13 -0.10 -15.66 5.39
N HIS A 14 -0.62 -16.80 4.94
CA HIS A 14 -1.41 -17.68 5.77
C HIS A 14 -0.63 -18.20 6.98
N THR A 15 0.61 -18.63 6.79
CA THR A 15 1.49 -19.08 7.89
C THR A 15 1.78 -17.96 8.88
N LEU A 16 2.06 -16.75 8.39
CA LEU A 16 2.31 -15.58 9.24
C LEU A 16 1.11 -15.23 10.10
N ILE A 17 -0.07 -15.07 9.49
CA ILE A 17 -1.30 -14.71 10.19
C ILE A 17 -1.67 -15.78 11.22
N ARG A 18 -1.59 -17.06 10.84
CA ARG A 18 -1.86 -18.16 11.77
C ARG A 18 -0.89 -18.15 12.95
N GLY A 19 0.39 -17.88 12.72
CA GLY A 19 1.39 -17.74 13.78
C GLY A 19 1.08 -16.59 14.74
N LEU A 20 0.69 -15.43 14.21
CA LEU A 20 0.20 -14.27 14.97
C LEU A 20 -0.98 -14.64 15.87
N VAL A 21 -2.01 -15.28 15.29
CA VAL A 21 -3.23 -15.65 16.01
C VAL A 21 -2.91 -16.66 17.12
N VAL A 22 -2.15 -17.71 16.82
CA VAL A 22 -1.79 -18.74 17.83
C VAL A 22 -0.98 -18.14 18.98
N ARG A 23 -0.12 -17.15 18.68
CA ARG A 23 0.74 -16.50 19.67
C ARG A 23 -0.04 -15.56 20.60
N HIS A 24 -0.88 -14.69 20.04
CA HIS A 24 -1.57 -13.63 20.80
C HIS A 24 -2.95 -14.06 21.30
N PHE A 25 -3.56 -15.08 20.69
CA PHE A 25 -4.87 -15.61 21.04
C PHE A 25 -4.83 -17.13 21.30
N PRO A 26 -4.03 -17.60 22.28
CA PRO A 26 -3.82 -19.03 22.51
C PRO A 26 -5.14 -19.72 22.90
N GLY A 27 -5.56 -20.68 22.07
CA GLY A 27 -6.83 -21.41 22.27
C GLY A 27 -8.10 -20.56 22.08
N LYS A 28 -7.97 -19.30 21.65
CA LYS A 28 -9.05 -18.31 21.58
C LYS A 28 -9.19 -17.70 20.19
N GLN A 29 -9.24 -18.55 19.16
CA GLN A 29 -9.38 -18.09 17.76
C GLN A 29 -10.65 -17.26 17.53
N ASN A 30 -11.72 -17.54 18.27
CA ASN A 30 -12.96 -16.75 18.21
C ASN A 30 -12.75 -15.32 18.72
N CYS A 31 -11.89 -15.10 19.72
CA CYS A 31 -11.56 -13.75 20.18
C CYS A 31 -10.83 -12.98 19.07
N ALA A 32 -9.88 -13.62 18.38
CA ALA A 32 -9.19 -13.00 17.24
C ALA A 32 -10.18 -12.64 16.11
N ALA A 33 -11.12 -13.54 15.80
CA ALA A 33 -12.14 -13.30 14.78
C ALA A 33 -13.01 -12.08 15.12
N ARG A 34 -13.43 -11.98 16.40
CA ARG A 34 -14.24 -10.86 16.89
C ARG A 34 -13.46 -9.56 16.87
N GLU A 35 -12.24 -9.52 17.40
CA GLU A 35 -11.45 -8.30 17.43
C GLU A 35 -11.12 -7.77 16.04
N ILE A 36 -10.88 -8.65 15.05
CA ILE A 36 -10.73 -8.23 13.65
C ILE A 36 -12.03 -7.64 13.10
N ALA A 37 -13.18 -8.27 13.38
CA ALA A 37 -14.47 -7.78 12.91
C ALA A 37 -14.82 -6.41 13.54
N GLU A 38 -14.63 -6.27 14.85
CA GLU A 38 -14.84 -5.03 15.60
C GLU A 38 -13.88 -3.92 15.15
N PHE A 39 -12.62 -4.27 14.84
CA PHE A 39 -11.64 -3.31 14.29
C PHE A 39 -12.14 -2.66 12.99
N TRP A 40 -12.71 -3.46 12.08
CA TRP A 40 -13.23 -2.93 10.81
C TRP A 40 -14.59 -2.25 10.94
N ALA A 41 -15.44 -2.73 11.86
CA ALA A 41 -16.73 -2.10 12.13
C ALA A 41 -16.58 -0.76 12.88
N GLY A 42 -15.50 -0.59 13.64
CA GLY A 42 -15.27 0.60 14.48
C GLY A 42 -16.14 0.66 15.74
N HIS A 43 -16.85 -0.43 16.07
CA HIS A 43 -17.66 -0.57 17.28
C HIS A 43 -17.71 -2.04 17.74
N ALA A 44 -18.17 -2.25 18.97
CA ALA A 44 -18.40 -3.59 19.50
C ALA A 44 -19.53 -4.29 18.73
N LEU A 45 -19.34 -5.57 18.41
CA LEU A 45 -20.29 -6.38 17.65
C LEU A 45 -20.90 -7.45 18.54
N GLU A 46 -22.12 -7.86 18.26
CA GLU A 46 -22.72 -9.06 18.83
C GLU A 46 -22.16 -10.32 18.16
N ASP A 47 -22.21 -11.47 18.86
CA ASP A 47 -21.69 -12.73 18.34
C ASP A 47 -22.39 -13.19 17.04
N SER A 48 -23.64 -12.77 16.83
CA SER A 48 -24.42 -13.05 15.62
C SER A 48 -23.91 -12.29 14.39
N GLU A 49 -23.15 -11.20 14.59
CA GLU A 49 -22.63 -10.34 13.54
C GLU A 49 -21.23 -10.76 13.08
N VAL A 50 -20.55 -11.63 13.83
CA VAL A 50 -19.19 -12.08 13.55
C VAL A 50 -19.17 -13.39 12.75
N ASP A 51 -18.54 -13.39 11.57
CA ASP A 51 -18.35 -14.61 10.75
C ASP A 51 -17.25 -15.53 11.31
N PHE A 52 -17.49 -16.13 12.49
CA PHE A 52 -16.59 -17.11 13.11
C PHE A 52 -16.33 -18.30 12.19
N GLY A 53 -17.33 -18.73 11.41
CA GLY A 53 -17.20 -19.82 10.45
C GLY A 53 -16.23 -19.47 9.32
N GLY A 54 -16.31 -18.24 8.80
CA GLY A 54 -15.39 -17.70 7.80
C GLY A 54 -13.98 -17.61 8.33
N PHE A 55 -13.79 -17.10 9.55
CA PHE A 55 -12.48 -17.06 10.18
C PHE A 55 -11.91 -18.46 10.44
N SER A 56 -12.72 -19.41 10.89
CA SER A 56 -12.31 -20.81 11.07
C SER A 56 -11.89 -21.46 9.75
N ARG A 57 -12.62 -21.22 8.65
CA ARG A 57 -12.20 -21.67 7.30
C ARG A 57 -10.87 -21.04 6.87
N LYS A 58 -10.66 -19.77 7.19
CA LYS A 58 -9.36 -19.11 6.99
C LYS A 58 -8.27 -19.75 7.84
N MET A 59 -8.50 -20.08 9.11
CA MET A 59 -7.50 -20.76 9.97
C MET A 59 -7.16 -22.18 9.50
N ASN A 60 -8.10 -22.88 8.87
CA ASN A 60 -7.94 -24.26 8.41
C ASN A 60 -7.45 -24.39 6.96
N GLY A 61 -7.18 -23.29 6.26
CA GLY A 61 -6.65 -23.35 4.88
C GLY A 61 -7.71 -23.51 3.79
N SER A 62 -8.99 -23.64 4.12
CA SER A 62 -10.07 -23.75 3.13
C SER A 62 -10.53 -22.39 2.58
N ARG A 63 -10.14 -21.29 3.24
CA ARG A 63 -10.24 -19.93 2.70
C ARG A 63 -8.90 -19.22 2.88
N ALA A 64 -8.54 -18.33 1.95
CA ALA A 64 -7.34 -17.52 2.08
C ALA A 64 -7.56 -16.36 3.05
N PHE A 65 -6.52 -16.07 3.84
CA PHE A 65 -6.39 -14.76 4.47
C PHE A 65 -5.97 -13.72 3.42
N ASP A 66 -6.35 -12.48 3.66
CA ASP A 66 -5.94 -11.32 2.88
C ASP A 66 -5.01 -10.40 3.69
N VAL A 67 -4.52 -9.35 3.03
CA VAL A 67 -3.60 -8.38 3.63
C VAL A 67 -4.32 -7.50 4.67
N TYR A 68 -5.64 -7.34 4.57
CA TYR A 68 -6.42 -6.56 5.54
C TYR A 68 -6.53 -7.31 6.87
N ASP A 69 -6.69 -8.64 6.85
CA ASP A 69 -6.65 -9.48 8.04
C ASP A 69 -5.30 -9.31 8.78
N LEU A 70 -4.19 -9.28 8.03
CA LEU A 70 -2.85 -9.05 8.58
C LEU A 70 -2.74 -7.66 9.21
N PHE A 71 -3.21 -6.63 8.51
CA PHE A 71 -3.17 -5.25 8.99
C PHE A 71 -3.96 -5.09 10.30
N ALA A 72 -5.19 -5.60 10.36
CA ALA A 72 -6.01 -5.58 11.56
C ALA A 72 -5.28 -6.25 12.73
N LEU A 73 -4.72 -7.44 12.53
CA LEU A 73 -3.97 -8.16 13.57
C LEU A 73 -2.74 -7.39 14.06
N ILE A 74 -2.01 -6.71 13.18
CA ILE A 74 -0.87 -5.88 13.58
C ILE A 74 -1.32 -4.70 14.45
N GLN A 75 -2.43 -4.04 14.08
CA GLN A 75 -2.97 -2.92 14.87
C GLN A 75 -3.48 -3.39 16.24
N ILE A 76 -4.19 -4.53 16.27
CA ILE A 76 -4.74 -5.13 17.49
C ILE A 76 -3.62 -5.59 18.44
N THR A 77 -2.62 -6.31 17.91
CA THR A 77 -1.57 -6.94 18.74
C THR A 77 -0.34 -6.06 18.96
N GLY A 78 -0.18 -5.00 18.17
CA GLY A 78 1.02 -4.17 18.12
C GLY A 78 2.26 -4.87 17.54
N ASP A 79 2.15 -6.11 17.08
CA ASP A 79 3.30 -6.89 16.59
C ASP A 79 3.62 -6.53 15.13
N LYS A 80 4.65 -5.69 14.95
CA LYS A 80 5.10 -5.22 13.63
C LYS A 80 6.03 -6.19 12.90
N ARG A 81 6.50 -7.27 13.55
CA ARG A 81 7.42 -8.26 12.92
C ARG A 81 6.90 -8.85 11.60
N PRO A 82 5.60 -9.13 11.45
CA PRO A 82 5.03 -9.63 10.20
C PRO A 82 5.14 -8.64 9.03
N ILE A 83 5.22 -7.33 9.29
CA ILE A 83 5.40 -6.31 8.24
C ILE A 83 6.79 -6.46 7.60
N ALA A 84 7.84 -6.56 8.43
CA ALA A 84 9.20 -6.75 7.93
C ALA A 84 9.31 -8.05 7.12
N ALA A 85 8.74 -9.14 7.67
CA ALA A 85 8.74 -10.45 7.03
C ALA A 85 7.93 -10.49 5.70
N PHE A 86 6.86 -9.70 5.60
CA PHE A 86 6.08 -9.55 4.37
C PHE A 86 6.75 -8.61 3.35
N GLY A 87 7.44 -7.57 3.82
CA GLY A 87 8.25 -6.66 3.02
C GLY A 87 9.38 -7.38 2.29
N ASP A 88 10.10 -8.26 2.98
CA ASP A 88 11.19 -9.06 2.40
C ASP A 88 10.71 -9.99 1.25
N VAL A 89 9.44 -10.40 1.27
CA VAL A 89 8.82 -11.20 0.19
C VAL A 89 8.37 -10.33 -0.98
N GLN A 90 8.08 -9.04 -0.75
CA GLN A 90 7.79 -8.06 -1.80
C GLN A 90 9.05 -7.43 -2.42
N GLU A 91 10.19 -7.39 -1.71
CA GLU A 91 11.45 -6.85 -2.24
C GLU A 91 11.96 -7.61 -3.49
N GLY A 92 11.49 -8.85 -3.72
CA GLY A 92 11.71 -9.56 -4.98
C GLY A 92 10.89 -9.04 -6.17
N ASN A 93 10.03 -8.03 -5.97
CA ASN A 93 9.01 -7.61 -6.92
C ASN A 93 8.81 -6.08 -6.93
N VAL A 94 9.83 -5.29 -6.56
CA VAL A 94 9.84 -3.85 -6.83
C VAL A 94 10.01 -3.72 -8.35
N PRO A 95 8.97 -3.32 -9.13
CA PRO A 95 9.20 -2.97 -10.52
C PRO A 95 10.29 -1.89 -10.53
N PRO A 96 11.26 -1.93 -11.46
CA PRO A 96 12.34 -0.96 -11.47
C PRO A 96 11.74 0.43 -11.31
N SER A 97 12.15 1.14 -10.24
CA SER A 97 11.59 2.44 -9.91
C SER A 97 11.70 3.31 -11.15
N ILE A 98 10.56 3.63 -11.77
CA ILE A 98 10.54 4.51 -12.94
C ILE A 98 11.19 5.81 -12.46
N PRO A 99 12.29 6.27 -13.07
CA PRO A 99 12.96 7.48 -12.62
C PRO A 99 11.95 8.62 -12.55
N MET A 100 11.96 9.40 -11.47
CA MET A 100 11.04 10.54 -11.28
C MET A 100 10.92 11.45 -12.51
N PRO A 101 11.99 11.72 -13.30
CA PRO A 101 11.87 12.48 -14.54
C PRO A 101 10.93 11.85 -15.58
N VAL A 102 10.87 10.52 -15.65
CA VAL A 102 9.99 9.79 -16.58
C VAL A 102 8.54 9.84 -16.12
N LEU A 103 8.29 9.78 -14.80
CA LEU A 103 6.95 9.96 -14.24
C LEU A 103 6.45 11.39 -14.43
N ALA A 104 7.31 12.38 -14.17
CA ALA A 104 7.02 13.80 -14.40
C ALA A 104 6.71 14.09 -15.88
N ALA A 105 7.49 13.52 -16.81
CA ALA A 105 7.26 13.68 -18.24
C ALA A 105 5.95 13.05 -18.71
N ARG A 106 5.53 11.91 -18.12
CA ARG A 106 4.24 11.27 -18.41
C ARG A 106 3.07 12.09 -17.89
N ALA A 107 3.12 12.54 -16.64
CA ALA A 107 2.08 13.38 -16.05
C ALA A 107 1.92 14.71 -16.82
N ALA A 108 3.03 15.32 -17.24
CA ALA A 108 3.04 16.51 -18.07
C ALA A 108 2.36 16.29 -19.43
N LYS A 109 2.62 15.14 -20.05
CA LYS A 109 2.00 14.76 -21.33
C LYS A 109 0.49 14.54 -21.17
N GLU A 110 0.08 13.76 -20.17
CA GLU A 110 -1.33 13.46 -19.91
C GLU A 110 -2.14 14.72 -19.59
N SER A 111 -1.57 15.64 -18.79
CA SER A 111 -2.21 16.93 -18.49
C SER A 111 -2.36 17.80 -19.75
N GLY A 112 -1.36 17.82 -20.63
CA GLY A 112 -1.43 18.54 -21.91
C GLY A 112 -2.44 17.95 -22.89
N GLU A 113 -2.60 16.63 -22.90
CA GLU A 113 -3.60 15.93 -23.72
C GLU A 113 -5.03 16.23 -23.23
N ALA A 114 -5.26 16.28 -21.90
CA ALA A 114 -6.55 16.65 -21.31
C ALA A 114 -6.98 18.08 -21.68
N VAL A 115 -6.06 19.06 -21.57
CA VAL A 115 -6.33 20.45 -21.97
C VAL A 115 -6.59 20.57 -23.48
N SER A 116 -5.82 19.85 -24.31
CA SER A 116 -6.04 19.84 -25.76
C SER A 116 -7.42 19.27 -26.13
N ALA A 117 -7.85 18.20 -25.46
CA ALA A 117 -9.16 17.59 -25.65
C ALA A 117 -10.29 18.56 -25.24
N ALA A 118 -10.13 19.29 -24.13
CA ALA A 118 -11.10 20.31 -23.71
C ALA A 118 -11.18 21.47 -24.73
N ILE A 119 -10.05 21.90 -25.30
CA ILE A 119 -10.01 22.93 -26.35
C ILE A 119 -10.76 22.46 -27.61
N GLU A 120 -10.58 21.20 -28.01
CA GLU A 120 -11.29 20.60 -29.14
C GLU A 120 -12.80 20.46 -28.86
N GLY A 121 -13.18 20.21 -27.60
CA GLY A 121 -14.58 20.13 -27.14
C GLY A 121 -15.31 21.48 -27.12
N GLY A 122 -14.58 22.59 -27.01
CA GLY A 122 -15.11 23.96 -27.19
C GLY A 122 -15.88 24.53 -26.00
N ASP A 123 -15.95 23.84 -24.86
CA ASP A 123 -16.52 24.37 -23.62
C ASP A 123 -15.47 25.20 -22.86
N LEU A 124 -15.69 26.53 -22.81
CA LEU A 124 -14.80 27.47 -22.14
C LEU A 124 -14.66 27.20 -20.63
N GLY A 125 -15.68 26.62 -19.99
CA GLY A 125 -15.64 26.23 -18.58
C GLY A 125 -14.76 25.01 -18.34
N GLU A 126 -14.87 24.01 -19.20
CA GLU A 126 -14.05 22.79 -19.17
C GLU A 126 -12.58 23.10 -19.49
N ILE A 127 -12.32 23.97 -20.48
CA ILE A 127 -10.97 24.45 -20.80
C ILE A 127 -10.33 25.15 -19.60
N ALA A 128 -11.06 26.04 -18.93
CA ALA A 128 -10.52 26.78 -17.78
C ALA A 128 -10.24 25.87 -16.58
N MET A 129 -11.08 24.85 -16.36
CA MET A 129 -10.90 23.86 -15.31
C MET A 129 -9.67 22.98 -15.57
N GLU A 130 -9.60 22.35 -16.74
CA GLU A 130 -8.50 21.46 -17.13
C GLU A 130 -7.15 22.20 -17.17
N ALA A 131 -7.14 23.45 -17.66
CA ALA A 131 -5.93 24.27 -17.67
C ALA A 131 -5.45 24.61 -16.24
N GLY A 132 -6.38 24.88 -15.32
CA GLY A 132 -6.06 25.14 -13.91
C GLY A 132 -5.51 23.90 -13.19
N GLU A 133 -6.12 22.74 -13.44
CA GLU A 133 -5.67 21.46 -12.88
C GLU A 133 -4.28 21.06 -13.41
N ALA A 134 -4.04 21.24 -14.71
CA ALA A 134 -2.73 21.04 -15.31
C ALA A 134 -1.66 21.95 -14.68
N GLU A 135 -1.96 23.25 -14.47
CA GLU A 135 -1.01 24.17 -13.83
C GLU A 135 -0.68 23.76 -12.38
N ALA A 136 -1.69 23.34 -11.63
CA ALA A 136 -1.51 22.87 -10.26
C ALA A 136 -0.63 21.60 -10.20
N ALA A 137 -0.89 20.63 -11.08
CA ALA A 137 -0.10 19.40 -11.18
C ALA A 137 1.36 19.69 -11.58
N HIS A 138 1.58 20.59 -12.55
CA HIS A 138 2.93 21.01 -12.94
C HIS A 138 3.69 21.71 -11.82
N ARG A 139 3.01 22.54 -11.03
CA ARG A 139 3.59 23.24 -9.88
C ARG A 139 4.06 22.25 -8.81
N GLU A 140 3.22 21.27 -8.47
CA GLU A 140 3.55 20.23 -7.50
C GLU A 140 4.74 19.37 -7.95
N ILE A 141 4.77 18.96 -9.23
CA ILE A 141 5.91 18.22 -9.80
C ILE A 141 7.21 19.02 -9.69
N ARG A 142 7.17 20.33 -9.97
CA ARG A 142 8.34 21.20 -9.86
C ARG A 142 8.82 21.32 -8.42
N GLU A 143 7.92 21.54 -7.46
CA GLU A 143 8.25 21.63 -6.05
C GLU A 143 8.89 20.33 -5.53
N ASN A 144 8.34 19.19 -5.92
CA ASN A 144 8.89 17.87 -5.59
C ASN A 144 10.27 17.63 -6.22
N ALA A 145 10.48 18.06 -7.47
CA ALA A 145 11.78 17.98 -8.13
C ALA A 145 12.84 18.86 -7.45
N GLU A 146 12.48 20.09 -7.08
CA GLU A 146 13.37 21.00 -6.35
C GLU A 146 13.70 20.47 -4.94
N ALA A 147 12.73 19.87 -4.25
CA ALA A 147 12.96 19.22 -2.96
C ALA A 147 13.93 18.04 -3.09
N ALA A 148 13.78 17.21 -4.13
CA ALA A 148 14.69 16.11 -4.42
C ALA A 148 16.11 16.60 -4.76
N ILE A 149 16.25 17.70 -5.51
CA ILE A 149 17.54 18.33 -5.81
C ILE A 149 18.18 18.87 -4.51
N ARG A 150 17.42 19.56 -3.66
CA ARG A 150 17.92 20.03 -2.35
C ARG A 150 18.40 18.87 -1.47
N ALA A 151 17.62 17.79 -1.39
CA ALA A 151 17.97 16.59 -0.61
C ALA A 151 19.26 15.90 -1.12
N SER A 152 19.47 15.86 -2.43
CA SER A 152 20.68 15.28 -3.04
C SER A 152 21.92 16.20 -2.93
N SER A 153 21.74 17.52 -2.91
CA SER A 153 22.83 18.49 -2.77
C SER A 153 23.36 18.67 -1.34
N GLY A 154 22.62 18.24 -0.31
CA GLY A 154 23.04 18.30 1.10
C GLY A 154 23.99 17.17 1.55
N GLY A 155 24.36 16.25 0.65
CA GLY A 155 25.09 15.01 0.97
C GLY A 155 26.53 14.92 0.46
N VAL A 156 27.21 16.01 0.11
CA VAL A 156 28.63 15.97 -0.27
C VAL A 156 29.52 16.24 0.95
N THR A 157 29.80 15.19 1.72
CA THR A 157 30.90 15.20 2.70
C THR A 157 32.22 15.24 1.94
N PRO A 158 33.10 16.25 2.13
CA PRO A 158 34.38 16.30 1.42
C PRO A 158 35.25 15.13 1.89
N ILE A 159 35.67 14.28 0.95
CA ILE A 159 36.62 13.20 1.21
C ILE A 159 37.94 13.86 1.65
N ARG A 160 38.26 13.79 2.95
CA ARG A 160 39.60 14.14 3.45
C ARG A 160 40.57 13.12 2.89
N LYS A 161 41.45 13.56 1.99
CA LYS A 161 42.63 12.79 1.59
C LYS A 161 43.54 12.61 2.82
N ALA A 162 43.86 11.35 3.11
CA ALA A 162 44.93 10.96 4.01
C ALA A 162 46.29 11.18 3.35
#